data_AF-A0A6N7AX22-F1
#
_entry.id   AF-A0A6N7AX22-F1
#
_cell.length_a   1.000
_cell.length_b   1.000
_cell.length_c   1.000
_cell.angle_alpha   90.00
_cell.angle_beta   90.00
_cell.angle_gamma   90.00
#
_symmetry.space_group_name_H-M   'P 1'
#
loop_
_entity.id
_entity.type
_entity.pdbx_description
1 polymer ?
#
loop_
_entity_poly.entity_id
_entity_poly.type
_entity_poly.pdbx_seq_one_letter_code
_entity_poly.pdbx_strand_id
1 'polypeptide(L)'
;MRVRVRALKYGGYRHEEKSAVLIARTLEYFMVREQTATGLGTYSLFPVGQWFYVQVKVQGGNEPTFYCKVIMPIEHVNDLIEFVDLDLAVVGDGRGNWQTANEEKFQENAAMYNYPQDLHYRASHELVRLREKAEKGGFPFNGFLDKYLGLFRLAASREVSAQTFPWEFWEGLIKERGWLIDRPAGSEHPRYSNIIYPVDYGYLPEIMGWDDTEQDIFVGNPEGPLVGIVLTADFYKGDREFKLLWGLTNEQVATINAFFNKEPELMIGLLVERAKS
;
A
#
# COMPACT_ATOMS: atom_id res chain seq x y z
N MET A 1 8.03 1.61 -6.22
CA MET A 1 7.92 0.61 -7.31
C MET A 1 6.54 0.66 -7.94
N ARG A 2 6.46 0.74 -9.28
CA ARG A 2 5.18 0.74 -10.01
C ARG A 2 4.76 -0.67 -10.35
N VAL A 3 3.47 -0.94 -10.23
CA VAL A 3 2.83 -2.18 -10.66
C VAL A 3 1.67 -1.87 -11.59
N ARG A 4 1.39 -2.80 -12.50
CA ARG A 4 0.23 -2.75 -13.38
C ARG A 4 -0.84 -3.65 -12.79
N VAL A 5 -2.04 -3.12 -12.68
CA VAL A 5 -3.22 -3.85 -12.23
C VAL A 5 -4.12 -4.00 -13.45
N ARG A 6 -4.35 -5.24 -13.90
CA ARG A 6 -5.18 -5.54 -15.06
C ARG A 6 -6.39 -6.35 -14.65
N ALA A 7 -7.56 -5.78 -14.92
CA ALA A 7 -8.83 -6.49 -14.85
C ALA A 7 -9.21 -7.00 -16.24
N LEU A 8 -9.62 -8.27 -16.28
CA LEU A 8 -10.20 -8.93 -17.44
C LEU A 8 -11.68 -9.25 -17.17
N LYS A 9 -12.44 -9.54 -18.21
CA LYS A 9 -13.69 -10.30 -18.11
C LYS A 9 -13.42 -11.76 -18.41
N TYR A 10 -14.35 -12.62 -18.00
CA TYR A 10 -14.23 -14.07 -18.19
C TYR A 10 -13.97 -14.42 -19.66
N GLY A 11 -13.10 -15.38 -19.92
CA GLY A 11 -12.63 -15.70 -21.27
C GLY A 11 -11.46 -14.83 -21.76
N GLY A 12 -10.91 -13.96 -20.91
CA GLY A 12 -9.69 -13.19 -21.20
C GLY A 12 -9.92 -11.87 -21.93
N TYR A 13 -11.16 -11.39 -22.02
CA TYR A 13 -11.47 -10.10 -22.64
C TYR A 13 -10.92 -8.96 -21.78
N ARG A 14 -10.22 -8.01 -22.40
CA ARG A 14 -9.66 -6.86 -21.67
C ARG A 14 -10.78 -5.98 -21.13
N HIS A 15 -10.69 -5.59 -19.86
CA HIS A 15 -11.63 -4.68 -19.24
C HIS A 15 -10.96 -3.35 -18.86
N GLU A 16 -9.94 -3.42 -18.00
CA GLU A 16 -9.26 -2.23 -17.49
C GLU A 16 -7.79 -2.56 -17.19
N GLU A 17 -6.88 -1.60 -17.43
CA GLU A 17 -5.49 -1.67 -16.97
C GLU A 17 -5.09 -0.33 -16.39
N LYS A 18 -4.52 -0.35 -15.18
CA LYS A 18 -4.09 0.85 -14.44
C LYS A 18 -2.67 0.68 -13.92
N SER A 19 -1.92 1.78 -13.87
CA SER A 19 -0.67 1.84 -13.11
C SER A 19 -0.97 2.21 -11.66
N ALA A 20 -0.35 1.50 -10.72
CA ALA A 20 -0.45 1.76 -9.30
C ALA A 20 0.95 1.73 -8.65
N VAL A 21 1.05 2.28 -7.44
CA VAL A 21 2.26 2.20 -6.62
C VAL A 21 2.10 1.03 -5.67
N LEU A 22 3.07 0.11 -5.63
CA LEU A 22 3.08 -0.98 -4.66
C LEU A 22 3.36 -0.41 -3.26
N ILE A 23 2.44 -0.64 -2.32
CA ILE A 23 2.62 -0.33 -0.90
C ILE A 23 3.23 -1.53 -0.19
N ALA A 24 2.68 -2.72 -0.39
CA ALA A 24 3.15 -3.93 0.29
C ALA A 24 2.99 -5.14 -0.62
N ARG A 25 3.93 -6.08 -0.50
CA ARG A 25 3.89 -7.39 -1.14
C ARG A 25 4.37 -8.42 -0.13
N THR A 26 3.48 -9.35 0.21
CA THR A 26 3.79 -10.49 1.08
C THR A 26 3.43 -11.80 0.37
N LEU A 27 3.59 -12.93 1.04
CA LEU A 27 3.07 -14.21 0.53
C LEU A 27 1.53 -14.28 0.59
N GLU A 28 0.90 -13.40 1.38
CA GLU A 28 -0.53 -13.44 1.67
C GLU A 28 -1.33 -12.38 0.92
N TYR A 29 -0.74 -11.24 0.56
CA TYR A 29 -1.44 -10.17 -0.14
C TYR A 29 -0.52 -9.22 -0.91
N PHE A 30 -1.12 -8.51 -1.86
CA PHE A 30 -0.59 -7.29 -2.47
C PHE A 30 -1.42 -6.10 -2.02
N MET A 31 -0.78 -4.99 -1.67
CA MET A 31 -1.45 -3.72 -1.43
C MET A 31 -0.87 -2.66 -2.34
N VAL A 32 -1.74 -1.95 -3.04
CA VAL A 32 -1.37 -0.92 -4.01
C VAL A 32 -2.17 0.35 -3.77
N ARG A 33 -1.62 1.47 -4.22
CA ARG A 33 -2.29 2.78 -4.22
C ARG A 33 -2.40 3.30 -5.65
N GLU A 34 -3.59 3.70 -6.05
CA GLU A 34 -3.79 4.50 -7.26
C GLU A 34 -3.18 5.89 -7.06
N GLN A 35 -2.44 6.37 -8.06
CA GLN A 35 -1.64 7.59 -7.90
C GLN A 35 -2.55 8.81 -7.70
N THR A 36 -2.41 9.48 -6.55
CA THR A 36 -3.05 10.78 -6.27
C THR A 36 -2.03 11.74 -5.68
N ALA A 37 -2.22 13.04 -5.91
CA ALA A 37 -1.28 14.09 -5.49
C ALA A 37 -1.26 14.36 -3.97
N THR A 38 -2.17 13.80 -3.19
CA THR A 38 -2.43 14.25 -1.80
C THR A 38 -2.39 13.13 -0.75
N GLY A 39 -2.04 11.89 -1.11
CA GLY A 39 -2.09 10.76 -0.18
C GLY A 39 -3.51 10.30 0.20
N LEU A 40 -4.53 11.16 0.05
CA LEU A 40 -5.94 10.76 -0.07
C LEU A 40 -6.14 10.13 -1.43
N GLY A 41 -6.71 8.93 -1.49
CA GLY A 41 -6.77 8.19 -2.74
C GLY A 41 -7.45 6.85 -2.60
N THR A 42 -7.29 6.06 -3.65
CA THR A 42 -7.86 4.72 -3.76
C THR A 42 -6.77 3.70 -3.48
N TYR A 43 -7.01 2.87 -2.48
CA TYR A 43 -6.12 1.79 -2.05
C TYR A 43 -6.76 0.47 -2.43
N SER A 44 -6.00 -0.46 -2.98
CA SER A 44 -6.51 -1.79 -3.31
C SER A 44 -5.66 -2.86 -2.64
N LEU A 45 -6.30 -3.78 -1.93
CA LEU A 45 -5.69 -4.94 -1.30
C LEU A 45 -6.19 -6.21 -2.00
N PHE A 46 -5.25 -6.98 -2.53
CA PHE A 46 -5.47 -8.24 -3.24
C PHE A 46 -4.89 -9.40 -2.42
N PRO A 47 -5.71 -10.12 -1.64
CA PRO A 47 -5.25 -11.31 -0.95
C PRO A 47 -4.93 -12.44 -1.95
N VAL A 48 -3.79 -13.10 -1.76
CA VAL A 48 -3.31 -14.17 -2.63
C VAL A 48 -4.23 -15.39 -2.50
N GLY A 49 -4.66 -15.93 -3.65
CA GLY A 49 -5.53 -17.11 -3.71
C GLY A 49 -6.99 -16.90 -3.31
N GLN A 50 -7.41 -15.67 -2.99
CA GLN A 50 -8.79 -15.36 -2.62
C GLN A 50 -9.61 -14.85 -3.81
N TRP A 51 -10.93 -15.06 -3.74
CA TRP A 51 -11.90 -14.67 -4.78
C TRP A 51 -12.42 -13.24 -4.61
N PHE A 52 -11.63 -12.35 -4.02
CA PHE A 52 -12.01 -10.97 -3.85
C PHE A 52 -10.78 -10.07 -3.80
N TYR A 53 -10.99 -8.78 -4.08
CA TYR A 53 -10.08 -7.73 -3.64
C TYR A 53 -10.88 -6.61 -2.99
N VAL A 54 -10.21 -5.86 -2.12
CA VAL A 54 -10.83 -4.75 -1.40
C VAL A 54 -10.27 -3.46 -1.93
N GLN A 55 -11.15 -2.60 -2.45
CA GLN A 55 -10.81 -1.22 -2.75
C GLN A 55 -11.32 -0.31 -1.64
N VAL A 56 -10.47 0.57 -1.12
CA VAL A 56 -10.80 1.54 -0.09
C VAL A 56 -10.51 2.94 -0.61
N LYS A 57 -11.53 3.79 -0.63
CA LYS A 57 -11.39 5.19 -1.01
C LYS A 57 -11.37 6.05 0.25
N VAL A 58 -10.25 6.76 0.44
CA VAL A 58 -10.04 7.67 1.57
C VAL A 58 -10.24 9.10 1.11
N GLN A 59 -11.14 9.82 1.77
CA GLN A 59 -11.45 11.23 1.52
C GLN A 59 -11.24 12.01 2.82
N GLY A 60 -10.65 13.21 2.75
CA GLY A 60 -10.24 13.97 3.93
C GLY A 60 -11.42 14.24 4.89
N GLY A 61 -11.26 13.85 6.16
CA GLY A 61 -12.27 14.05 7.21
C GLY A 61 -13.50 13.13 7.16
N ASN A 62 -13.69 12.35 6.08
CA ASN A 62 -14.83 11.46 5.91
C ASN A 62 -14.47 10.00 6.29
N GLU A 63 -15.52 9.20 6.50
CA GLU A 63 -15.33 7.75 6.61
C GLU A 63 -14.87 7.16 5.27
N PRO A 64 -13.97 6.17 5.33
CA PRO A 64 -13.53 5.47 4.13
C PRO A 64 -14.73 4.72 3.52
N THR A 65 -14.79 4.71 2.20
CA THR A 65 -15.78 3.89 1.49
C THR A 65 -15.09 2.65 0.92
N PHE A 66 -15.70 1.49 1.16
CA PHE A 66 -15.18 0.20 0.75
C PHE A 66 -15.96 -0.30 -0.47
N TYR A 67 -15.23 -0.74 -1.49
CA TYR A 67 -15.76 -1.41 -2.68
C TYR A 67 -15.01 -2.74 -2.83
N CYS A 68 -15.59 -3.81 -2.31
CA CYS A 68 -14.97 -5.13 -2.29
C CYS A 68 -15.53 -5.94 -3.45
N LYS A 69 -14.74 -6.19 -4.48
CA LYS A 69 -15.21 -6.92 -5.67
C LYS A 69 -14.95 -8.40 -5.53
N VAL A 70 -15.91 -9.21 -5.99
CA VAL A 70 -15.70 -10.63 -6.24
C VAL A 70 -14.94 -10.78 -7.56
N ILE A 71 -13.82 -11.47 -7.50
CA ILE A 71 -12.93 -11.71 -8.64
C ILE A 71 -12.54 -13.18 -8.67
N MET A 72 -12.00 -13.64 -9.79
CA MET A 72 -11.19 -14.86 -9.76
C MET A 72 -9.86 -14.58 -9.05
N PRO A 73 -9.23 -15.58 -8.41
CA PRO A 73 -7.94 -15.40 -7.75
C PRO A 73 -6.92 -14.75 -8.66
N ILE A 74 -6.17 -13.80 -8.10
CA ILE A 74 -5.17 -13.05 -8.87
C ILE A 74 -4.08 -13.98 -9.41
N GLU A 75 -3.66 -13.73 -10.64
CA GLU A 75 -2.38 -14.16 -11.15
C GLU A 75 -1.39 -12.99 -11.05
N HIS A 76 -0.13 -13.30 -10.78
CA HIS A 76 0.90 -12.26 -10.73
C HIS A 76 2.21 -12.73 -11.35
N VAL A 77 2.76 -11.90 -12.23
CA VAL A 77 4.04 -12.12 -12.89
C VAL A 77 4.80 -10.80 -12.93
N ASN A 78 6.00 -10.79 -12.35
CA ASN A 78 6.81 -9.58 -12.18
C ASN A 78 6.01 -8.45 -11.49
N ASP A 79 5.76 -7.36 -12.22
CA ASP A 79 5.04 -6.17 -11.74
C ASP A 79 3.57 -6.12 -12.20
N LEU A 80 3.02 -7.23 -12.68
CA LEU A 80 1.62 -7.33 -13.12
C LEU A 80 0.80 -8.12 -12.11
N ILE A 81 -0.29 -7.51 -11.62
CA ILE A 81 -1.39 -8.18 -10.92
C ILE A 81 -2.55 -8.26 -11.91
N GLU A 82 -2.94 -9.47 -12.29
CA GLU A 82 -4.00 -9.73 -13.26
C GLU A 82 -5.11 -10.56 -12.63
N PHE A 83 -6.37 -10.24 -12.94
CA PHE A 83 -7.53 -10.98 -12.44
C PHE A 83 -8.73 -10.82 -13.35
N VAL A 84 -9.70 -11.72 -13.20
CA VAL A 84 -11.02 -11.61 -13.85
C VAL A 84 -12.01 -10.97 -12.89
N ASP A 85 -12.58 -9.84 -13.27
CA ASP A 85 -13.66 -9.15 -12.54
C ASP A 85 -15.01 -9.81 -12.87
N LEU A 86 -15.72 -10.27 -11.83
CA LEU A 86 -17.01 -10.94 -11.94
C LEU A 86 -18.18 -9.99 -11.71
N ASP A 87 -17.96 -8.67 -11.58
CA ASP A 87 -19.02 -7.65 -11.47
C ASP A 87 -19.99 -7.84 -10.30
N LEU A 88 -19.61 -8.60 -9.28
CA LEU A 88 -20.31 -8.64 -7.99
C LEU A 88 -19.47 -7.88 -6.96
N ALA A 89 -20.13 -7.12 -6.09
CA ALA A 89 -19.43 -6.37 -5.07
C ALA A 89 -20.16 -6.36 -3.74
N VAL A 90 -19.40 -6.20 -2.66
CA VAL A 90 -19.87 -5.78 -1.34
C VAL A 90 -19.34 -4.38 -1.08
N VAL A 91 -20.24 -3.43 -0.82
CA VAL A 91 -19.94 -2.03 -0.56
C VAL A 91 -20.13 -1.74 0.91
N GLY A 92 -19.20 -1.00 1.50
CA GLY A 92 -19.25 -0.58 2.90
C GLY A 92 -19.05 0.91 3.08
N ASP A 93 -19.71 1.49 4.09
CA ASP A 93 -19.67 2.92 4.40
C ASP A 93 -18.60 3.31 5.46
N GLY A 94 -17.82 2.34 5.91
CA GLY A 94 -16.81 2.51 6.96
C GLY A 94 -17.37 2.59 8.38
N ARG A 95 -18.68 2.47 8.56
CA ARG A 95 -19.37 2.44 9.87
C ARG A 95 -19.92 1.06 10.22
N GLY A 96 -19.49 0.03 9.47
CA GLY A 96 -19.94 -1.35 9.64
C GLY A 96 -21.22 -1.68 8.88
N ASN A 97 -21.76 -0.77 8.06
CA ASN A 97 -22.89 -1.09 7.19
C ASN A 97 -22.36 -1.66 5.86
N TRP A 98 -22.84 -2.85 5.50
CA TRP A 98 -22.43 -3.59 4.32
C TRP A 98 -23.63 -3.96 3.45
N GLN A 99 -23.50 -3.77 2.14
CA GLN A 99 -24.55 -4.12 1.17
C GLN A 99 -23.93 -4.75 -0.07
N THR A 100 -24.65 -5.66 -0.72
CA THR A 100 -24.24 -6.18 -2.03
C THR A 100 -24.59 -5.19 -3.13
N ALA A 101 -23.88 -5.28 -4.26
CA ALA A 101 -24.07 -4.40 -5.41
C ALA A 101 -23.67 -5.11 -6.72
N ASN A 102 -24.15 -4.53 -7.82
CA ASN A 102 -23.85 -4.87 -9.21
C ASN A 102 -24.40 -6.22 -9.71
N GLU A 103 -25.41 -6.79 -9.04
CA GLU A 103 -26.01 -8.08 -9.41
C GLU A 103 -26.59 -8.07 -10.84
N GLU A 104 -27.22 -6.98 -11.26
CA GLU A 104 -27.72 -6.81 -12.64
C GLU A 104 -26.56 -6.85 -13.65
N LYS A 105 -25.47 -6.12 -13.38
CA LYS A 105 -24.27 -6.09 -14.21
C LYS A 105 -23.63 -7.47 -14.33
N PHE A 106 -23.62 -8.24 -13.23
CA PHE A 106 -23.17 -9.63 -13.25
C PHE A 106 -24.03 -10.50 -14.18
N GLN A 107 -25.36 -10.38 -14.14
CA GLN A 107 -26.23 -11.17 -15.04
C GLN A 107 -26.00 -10.80 -16.52
N GLU A 108 -25.89 -9.51 -16.83
CA GLU A 108 -25.57 -9.04 -18.18
C GLU A 108 -24.25 -9.62 -18.68
N ASN A 109 -23.18 -9.50 -17.89
CA ASN A 109 -21.86 -9.96 -18.27
C ASN A 109 -21.78 -11.48 -18.32
N ALA A 110 -22.49 -12.18 -17.42
CA ALA A 110 -22.54 -13.62 -17.45
C ALA A 110 -23.17 -14.15 -18.75
N ALA A 111 -24.22 -13.49 -19.24
CA ALA A 111 -24.78 -13.79 -20.57
C ALA A 111 -23.82 -13.39 -21.70
N MET A 112 -23.23 -12.20 -21.63
CA MET A 112 -22.34 -11.66 -22.66
C MET A 112 -21.08 -12.51 -22.88
N TYR A 113 -20.47 -12.99 -21.80
CA TYR A 113 -19.20 -13.71 -21.81
C TYR A 113 -19.37 -15.22 -21.57
N ASN A 114 -20.61 -15.73 -21.61
CA ASN A 114 -20.93 -17.15 -21.46
C ASN A 114 -20.32 -17.80 -20.20
N TYR A 115 -20.61 -17.22 -19.02
CA TYR A 115 -20.12 -17.78 -17.77
C TYR A 115 -20.69 -19.20 -17.58
N PRO A 116 -19.85 -20.20 -17.25
CA PRO A 116 -20.34 -21.55 -17.01
C PRO A 116 -21.09 -21.62 -15.66
N GLN A 117 -21.99 -22.58 -15.52
CA GLN A 117 -22.91 -22.68 -14.37
C GLN A 117 -22.16 -22.82 -13.02
N ASP A 118 -21.02 -23.49 -13.01
CA ASP A 118 -20.15 -23.60 -11.84
C ASP A 118 -19.55 -22.25 -11.43
N LEU A 119 -19.17 -21.39 -12.40
CA LEU A 119 -18.72 -20.03 -12.13
C LEU A 119 -19.85 -19.17 -11.57
N HIS A 120 -21.08 -19.32 -12.07
CA HIS A 120 -22.24 -18.65 -11.48
C HIS A 120 -22.41 -19.00 -10.00
N TYR A 121 -22.44 -20.31 -9.71
CA TYR A 121 -22.56 -20.80 -8.34
C TYR A 121 -21.42 -20.29 -7.44
N ARG A 122 -20.18 -20.36 -7.95
CA ARG A 122 -19.01 -19.89 -7.21
C ARG A 122 -19.07 -18.40 -6.92
N ALA A 123 -19.37 -17.57 -7.91
CA ALA A 123 -19.43 -16.11 -7.76
C ALA A 123 -20.48 -15.69 -6.72
N SER A 124 -21.69 -16.26 -6.78
CA SER A 124 -22.75 -15.99 -5.80
C SER A 124 -22.37 -16.45 -4.39
N HIS A 125 -21.73 -17.61 -4.27
CA HIS A 125 -21.28 -18.10 -2.98
C HIS A 125 -20.14 -17.26 -2.38
N GLU A 126 -19.18 -16.81 -3.21
CA GLU A 126 -18.11 -15.91 -2.76
C GLU A 126 -18.62 -14.51 -2.40
N LEU A 127 -19.67 -14.00 -3.06
CA LEU A 127 -20.33 -12.76 -2.66
C LEU A 127 -20.89 -12.84 -1.23
N VAL A 128 -21.59 -13.92 -0.91
CA VAL A 128 -22.13 -14.16 0.45
C VAL A 128 -21.00 -14.27 1.46
N ARG A 129 -19.96 -15.06 1.16
CA ARG A 129 -18.79 -15.21 2.05
C ARG A 129 -18.07 -13.90 2.28
N LEU A 130 -17.88 -13.09 1.24
CA LEU A 130 -17.22 -11.80 1.34
C LEU A 130 -18.02 -10.84 2.24
N ARG A 131 -19.34 -10.82 2.09
CA ARG A 131 -20.22 -10.02 2.94
C ARG A 131 -20.14 -10.47 4.41
N GLU A 132 -20.29 -11.76 4.67
CA GLU A 132 -20.17 -12.29 6.03
C GLU A 132 -18.79 -12.01 6.64
N LYS A 133 -17.73 -12.11 5.84
CA LYS A 133 -16.37 -11.81 6.27
C LYS A 133 -16.23 -10.34 6.68
N ALA A 134 -16.83 -9.43 5.93
CA ALA A 134 -16.83 -8.01 6.25
C ALA A 134 -17.66 -7.70 7.51
N GLU A 135 -18.85 -8.28 7.64
CA GLU A 135 -19.73 -8.11 8.81
C GLU A 135 -19.12 -8.68 10.10
N LYS A 136 -18.42 -9.81 10.02
CA LYS A 136 -17.77 -10.46 11.17
C LYS A 136 -16.37 -9.93 11.47
N GLY A 137 -15.88 -8.95 10.70
CA GLY A 137 -14.53 -8.41 10.88
C GLY A 137 -13.43 -9.45 10.63
N GLY A 138 -13.57 -10.32 9.62
CA GLY A 138 -12.49 -11.19 9.16
C GLY A 138 -11.49 -10.44 8.28
N PHE A 139 -10.27 -10.96 8.08
CA PHE A 139 -9.26 -10.31 7.24
C PHE A 139 -9.78 -9.99 5.82
N PRO A 140 -9.54 -8.77 5.27
CA PRO A 140 -8.76 -7.66 5.84
C PRO A 140 -9.57 -6.62 6.65
N PHE A 141 -10.82 -6.93 7.01
CA PHE A 141 -11.75 -6.06 7.75
C PHE A 141 -11.59 -6.13 9.28
N ASN A 142 -10.62 -6.92 9.78
CA ASN A 142 -10.33 -7.14 11.20
C ASN A 142 -9.53 -5.98 11.84
N GLY A 143 -9.67 -4.75 11.34
CA GLY A 143 -8.83 -3.61 11.72
C GLY A 143 -7.45 -3.55 11.04
N PHE A 144 -7.10 -4.56 10.23
CA PHE A 144 -5.88 -4.54 9.43
C PHE A 144 -5.81 -3.30 8.51
N LEU A 145 -6.91 -2.98 7.82
CA LEU A 145 -6.97 -1.81 6.94
C LEU A 145 -6.92 -0.49 7.74
N ASP A 146 -7.46 -0.45 8.96
CA ASP A 146 -7.50 0.76 9.79
C ASP A 146 -6.10 1.27 10.14
N LYS A 147 -5.14 0.34 10.29
CA LYS A 147 -3.72 0.66 10.47
C LYS A 147 -3.17 1.52 9.33
N TYR A 148 -3.40 1.07 8.09
CA TYR A 148 -3.01 1.80 6.89
C TYR A 148 -3.78 3.11 6.72
N LEU A 149 -5.10 3.09 6.98
CA LEU A 149 -5.96 4.26 6.91
C LEU A 149 -5.51 5.38 7.87
N GLY A 150 -5.04 5.02 9.07
CA GLY A 150 -4.47 5.96 10.02
C GLY A 150 -3.25 6.69 9.46
N LEU A 151 -2.34 5.97 8.80
CA LEU A 151 -1.15 6.54 8.17
C LEU A 151 -1.52 7.41 6.96
N PHE A 152 -2.50 6.98 6.15
CA PHE A 152 -2.98 7.77 5.00
C PHE A 152 -3.64 9.07 5.46
N ARG A 153 -4.45 9.02 6.53
CA ARG A 153 -5.04 10.21 7.15
C ARG A 153 -3.98 11.13 7.73
N LEU A 154 -2.93 10.60 8.36
CA LEU A 154 -1.81 11.42 8.83
C LEU A 154 -1.12 12.14 7.68
N ALA A 155 -0.73 11.40 6.64
CA ALA A 155 -0.09 11.94 5.44
C ALA A 155 -0.95 13.06 4.83
N ALA A 156 -2.27 12.82 4.72
CA ALA A 156 -3.21 13.82 4.24
C ALA A 156 -3.31 15.05 5.16
N SER A 157 -3.45 14.85 6.47
CA SER A 157 -3.61 15.93 7.47
C SER A 157 -2.38 16.82 7.60
N ARG A 158 -1.20 16.26 7.34
CA ARG A 158 0.08 16.99 7.37
C ARG A 158 0.46 17.49 5.97
N GLU A 159 -0.43 17.33 4.99
CA GLU A 159 -0.19 17.63 3.58
C GLU A 159 1.17 17.06 3.13
N VAL A 160 1.51 15.82 3.50
CA VAL A 160 2.76 15.19 3.07
C VAL A 160 2.50 14.39 1.81
N SER A 161 2.92 14.95 0.68
CA SER A 161 2.88 14.31 -0.63
C SER A 161 4.12 14.64 -1.44
N ALA A 162 4.23 14.03 -2.63
CA ALA A 162 5.30 14.35 -3.56
C ALA A 162 5.34 15.83 -3.97
N GLN A 163 4.22 16.54 -3.91
CA GLN A 163 4.09 17.94 -4.35
C GLN A 163 4.35 18.95 -3.23
N THR A 164 4.05 18.57 -1.99
CA THR A 164 4.01 19.47 -0.84
C THR A 164 5.16 19.25 0.14
N PHE A 165 5.80 18.07 0.12
CA PHE A 165 6.96 17.80 0.95
C PHE A 165 8.12 18.75 0.56
N PRO A 166 8.80 19.40 1.52
CA PRO A 166 9.79 20.43 1.23
C PRO A 166 11.15 19.81 0.82
N TRP A 167 11.19 19.22 -0.38
CA TRP A 167 12.33 18.45 -0.88
C TRP A 167 13.64 19.24 -0.87
N GLU A 168 13.61 20.47 -1.35
CA GLU A 168 14.78 21.33 -1.52
C GLU A 168 15.36 21.75 -0.16
N PHE A 169 14.50 21.96 0.83
CA PHE A 169 14.91 22.25 2.20
C PHE A 169 15.67 21.06 2.81
N TRP A 170 15.09 19.86 2.75
CA TRP A 170 15.74 18.65 3.28
C TRP A 170 17.02 18.29 2.53
N GLU A 171 17.01 18.42 1.20
CA GLU A 171 18.21 18.21 0.40
C GLU A 171 19.32 19.22 0.75
N GLY A 172 18.96 20.48 1.02
CA GLY A 172 19.89 21.49 1.53
C GLY A 172 20.49 21.11 2.88
N LEU A 173 19.65 20.69 3.83
CA LEU A 173 20.10 20.25 5.16
C LEU A 173 21.04 19.04 5.08
N ILE A 174 20.71 18.04 4.25
CA ILE A 174 21.55 16.86 4.06
C ILE A 174 22.92 17.26 3.50
N LYS A 175 22.97 18.15 2.51
CA LYS A 175 24.23 18.63 1.93
C LYS A 175 25.04 19.50 2.88
N GLU A 176 24.39 20.27 3.75
CA GLU A 176 25.04 21.13 4.73
C GLU A 176 25.61 20.34 5.92
N ARG A 177 24.81 19.43 6.49
CA ARG A 177 25.10 18.74 7.75
C ARG A 177 25.70 17.36 7.57
N GLY A 178 25.51 16.74 6.41
CA GLY A 178 25.84 15.34 6.19
C GLY A 178 24.96 14.41 7.01
N TRP A 179 25.44 13.18 7.19
CA TRP A 179 24.75 12.13 7.94
C TRP A 179 25.77 11.28 8.70
N LEU A 180 25.31 10.56 9.72
CA LEU A 180 26.08 9.54 10.42
C LEU A 180 25.40 8.19 10.26
N ILE A 181 26.14 7.17 9.81
CA ILE A 181 25.64 5.80 9.68
C ILE A 181 25.89 5.06 10.99
N ASP A 182 24.82 4.62 11.65
CA ASP A 182 24.88 3.82 12.88
C ASP A 182 24.54 2.35 12.63
N ARG A 183 23.90 2.04 11.49
CA ARG A 183 23.48 0.69 11.08
C ARG A 183 23.89 0.47 9.62
N PRO A 184 25.14 0.01 9.37
CA PRO A 184 25.60 -0.30 8.03
C PRO A 184 24.73 -1.37 7.34
N ALA A 185 24.70 -1.37 6.02
CA ALA A 185 24.00 -2.38 5.24
C ALA A 185 24.44 -3.80 5.66
N GLY A 186 23.46 -4.69 5.86
CA GLY A 186 23.67 -6.05 6.34
C GLY A 186 23.83 -6.19 7.85
N SER A 187 23.86 -5.09 8.61
CA SER A 187 23.90 -5.16 10.08
C SER A 187 22.56 -5.57 10.68
N GLU A 188 22.64 -6.25 11.82
CA GLU A 188 21.46 -6.62 12.62
C GLU A 188 20.97 -5.43 13.45
N HIS A 189 19.66 -5.34 13.64
CA HIS A 189 19.09 -4.37 14.57
C HIS A 189 19.56 -4.65 16.02
N PRO A 190 20.03 -3.66 16.78
CA PRO A 190 20.66 -3.86 18.10
C PRO A 190 19.80 -4.61 19.12
N ARG A 191 18.47 -4.51 18.99
CA ARG A 191 17.49 -5.18 19.86
C ARG A 191 16.79 -6.39 19.22
N TYR A 192 16.86 -6.51 17.89
CA TYR A 192 16.03 -7.44 17.12
C TYR A 192 16.89 -8.09 16.02
N SER A 193 17.62 -9.15 16.35
CA SER A 193 18.58 -9.79 15.45
C SER A 193 17.97 -10.36 14.15
N ASN A 194 16.65 -10.58 14.13
CA ASN A 194 15.91 -10.99 12.93
C ASN A 194 15.63 -9.85 11.93
N ILE A 195 15.96 -8.60 12.29
CA ILE A 195 15.85 -7.43 11.43
C ILE A 195 17.23 -7.09 10.90
N ILE A 196 17.42 -7.25 9.59
CA ILE A 196 18.66 -6.94 8.88
C ILE A 196 18.43 -5.69 8.03
N TYR A 197 19.31 -4.69 8.19
CA TYR A 197 19.20 -3.45 7.42
C TYR A 197 19.61 -3.66 5.96
N PRO A 198 18.73 -3.41 4.98
CA PRO A 198 19.01 -3.72 3.58
C PRO A 198 19.95 -2.71 2.90
N VAL A 199 20.05 -1.50 3.44
CA VAL A 199 20.96 -0.43 3.02
C VAL A 199 21.48 0.30 4.25
N ASP A 200 22.50 1.15 4.09
CA ASP A 200 23.02 1.96 5.18
C ASP A 200 21.92 2.82 5.79
N TYR A 201 21.79 2.72 7.11
CA TYR A 201 20.82 3.46 7.90
C TYR A 201 21.54 4.28 8.96
N GLY A 202 21.02 5.48 9.17
CA GLY A 202 21.61 6.45 10.06
C GLY A 202 20.67 7.61 10.31
N TYR A 203 21.25 8.75 10.68
CA TYR A 203 20.52 9.96 11.06
C TYR A 203 21.26 11.23 10.63
N LEU A 204 20.52 12.34 10.57
CA LEU A 204 21.07 13.68 10.39
C LEU A 204 21.42 14.28 11.76
N PRO A 205 22.71 14.53 12.06
CA PRO A 205 23.11 15.03 13.37
C PRO A 205 22.52 16.41 13.64
N GLU A 206 22.05 16.63 14.87
CA GLU A 206 21.48 17.91 15.35
C GLU A 206 20.17 18.35 14.66
N ILE A 207 19.58 17.53 13.80
CA ILE A 207 18.32 17.82 13.11
C ILE A 207 17.24 16.91 13.67
N MET A 208 16.29 17.49 14.41
CA MET A 208 15.24 16.71 15.08
C MET A 208 14.11 16.31 14.11
N GLY A 209 13.73 15.03 14.18
CA GLY A 209 12.57 14.43 13.53
C GLY A 209 11.26 14.69 14.28
N TRP A 210 10.24 13.89 13.98
CA TRP A 210 8.88 14.07 14.54
C TRP A 210 8.66 13.40 15.91
N ASP A 211 9.59 12.57 16.33
CA ASP A 211 9.58 11.74 17.54
C ASP A 211 10.53 12.29 18.63
N ASP A 212 10.97 13.54 18.49
CA ASP A 212 11.98 14.17 19.35
C ASP A 212 13.33 13.43 19.35
N THR A 213 13.65 12.65 18.31
CA THR A 213 15.01 12.12 18.04
C THR A 213 15.59 12.69 16.74
N GLU A 214 16.83 12.36 16.41
CA GLU A 214 17.47 12.86 15.18
C GLU A 214 16.81 12.25 13.93
N GLN A 215 16.69 13.06 12.87
CA GLN A 215 15.97 12.68 11.67
C GLN A 215 16.66 11.53 10.94
N ASP A 216 15.99 10.38 10.91
CA ASP A 216 16.42 9.17 10.24
C ASP A 216 16.62 9.33 8.73
N ILE A 217 17.63 8.64 8.20
CA ILE A 217 17.98 8.60 6.79
C ILE A 217 18.50 7.21 6.38
N PHE A 218 18.05 6.74 5.22
CA PHE A 218 18.67 5.64 4.48
C PHE A 218 19.54 6.21 3.35
N VAL A 219 20.74 5.66 3.20
CA VAL A 219 21.75 6.17 2.28
C VAL A 219 22.18 5.10 1.29
N GLY A 220 22.16 5.44 0.00
CA GLY A 220 22.71 4.65 -1.11
C GLY A 220 23.97 5.29 -1.65
N ASN A 221 23.89 5.83 -2.87
CA ASN A 221 24.97 6.61 -3.46
C ASN A 221 25.10 7.97 -2.74
N PRO A 222 26.23 8.29 -2.07
CA PRO A 222 26.43 9.57 -1.38
C PRO A 222 26.26 10.80 -2.29
N GLU A 223 26.62 10.67 -3.57
CA GLU A 223 26.51 11.73 -4.58
C GLU A 223 25.11 11.80 -5.22
N GLY A 224 24.18 10.97 -4.76
CA GLY A 224 22.82 10.91 -5.28
C GLY A 224 21.90 12.01 -4.72
N PRO A 225 20.69 12.17 -5.27
CA PRO A 225 19.71 13.13 -4.78
C PRO A 225 18.83 12.54 -3.67
N LEU A 226 18.06 13.39 -2.98
CA LEU A 226 16.91 12.95 -2.19
C LEU A 226 15.82 12.40 -3.14
N VAL A 227 15.56 11.10 -3.08
CA VAL A 227 14.65 10.40 -4.01
C VAL A 227 13.27 10.12 -3.44
N GLY A 228 13.09 10.25 -2.13
CA GLY A 228 11.80 10.04 -1.49
C GLY A 228 11.87 10.05 0.03
N ILE A 229 10.74 9.73 0.64
CA ILE A 229 10.61 9.45 2.08
C ILE A 229 9.75 8.22 2.31
N VAL A 230 9.90 7.59 3.46
CA VAL A 230 8.94 6.61 3.97
C VAL A 230 8.32 7.15 5.25
N LEU A 231 7.01 7.36 5.25
CA LEU A 231 6.25 7.61 6.47
C LEU A 231 6.00 6.27 7.16
N THR A 232 6.30 6.17 8.45
CA THR A 232 6.16 4.93 9.21
C THR A 232 5.16 5.10 10.34
N ALA A 233 4.41 4.04 10.62
CA ALA A 233 3.68 3.88 11.88
C ALA A 233 4.19 2.61 12.55
N ASP A 234 4.79 2.75 13.73
CA ASP A 234 5.24 1.64 14.56
C ASP A 234 4.16 1.40 15.63
N PHE A 235 3.41 0.31 15.48
CA PHE A 235 2.35 -0.07 16.42
C PHE A 235 2.89 -0.66 17.71
N TYR A 236 4.14 -1.13 17.70
CA TYR A 236 4.81 -1.68 18.88
C TYR A 236 5.29 -0.55 19.80
N LYS A 237 5.89 0.51 19.23
CA LYS A 237 6.32 1.69 19.99
C LYS A 237 5.20 2.71 20.20
N GLY A 238 4.20 2.72 19.32
CA GLY A 238 3.12 3.70 19.33
C GLY A 238 3.51 5.06 18.74
N ASP A 239 4.53 5.11 17.88
CA ASP A 239 5.03 6.34 17.25
C ASP A 239 4.76 6.37 15.73
N ARG A 240 4.99 7.56 15.16
CA ARG A 240 4.87 7.82 13.72
C ARG A 240 5.96 8.79 13.30
N GLU A 241 6.68 8.45 12.25
CA GLU A 241 7.86 9.18 11.80
C GLU A 241 7.90 9.22 10.27
N PHE A 242 8.86 9.96 9.71
CA PHE A 242 9.29 9.75 8.33
C PHE A 242 10.79 9.52 8.28
N LYS A 243 11.24 8.83 7.24
CA LYS A 243 12.64 8.48 7.01
C LYS A 243 13.06 8.95 5.63
N LEU A 244 14.17 9.67 5.53
CA LEU A 244 14.68 10.21 4.27
C LEU A 244 15.33 9.12 3.42
N LEU A 245 15.15 9.15 2.10
CA LEU A 245 15.74 8.20 1.16
C LEU A 245 16.75 8.92 0.25
N TRP A 246 18.04 8.83 0.56
CA TRP A 246 19.10 9.55 -0.14
C TRP A 246 19.89 8.66 -1.10
N GLY A 247 19.96 9.06 -2.37
CA GLY A 247 20.80 8.41 -3.37
C GLY A 247 20.47 6.94 -3.64
N LEU A 248 19.26 6.50 -3.30
CA LEU A 248 18.84 5.12 -3.51
C LEU A 248 18.40 4.88 -4.95
N THR A 249 18.75 3.71 -5.46
CA THR A 249 18.19 3.18 -6.71
C THR A 249 16.72 2.79 -6.53
N ASN A 250 15.97 2.65 -7.63
CA ASN A 250 14.57 2.20 -7.57
C ASN A 250 14.43 0.82 -6.88
N GLU A 251 15.42 -0.05 -7.05
CA GLU A 251 15.45 -1.40 -6.45
C GLU A 251 15.68 -1.33 -4.94
N GLN A 252 16.59 -0.47 -4.48
CA GLN A 252 16.79 -0.21 -3.06
C GLN A 252 15.55 0.42 -2.43
N VAL A 253 14.91 1.39 -3.09
CA VAL A 253 13.64 1.98 -2.62
C VAL A 253 12.55 0.91 -2.48
N ALA A 254 12.44 0.00 -3.46
CA ALA A 254 11.50 -1.12 -3.38
C ALA A 254 11.82 -2.06 -2.20
N THR A 255 13.10 -2.32 -1.95
CA THR A 255 13.58 -3.16 -0.84
C THR A 255 13.25 -2.54 0.51
N ILE A 256 13.47 -1.23 0.69
CA ILE A 256 13.10 -0.51 1.93
C ILE A 256 11.59 -0.52 2.14
N ASN A 257 10.82 -0.30 1.06
CA ASN A 257 9.36 -0.33 1.18
C ASN A 257 8.86 -1.72 1.61
N ALA A 258 9.48 -2.81 1.11
CA ALA A 258 9.21 -4.16 1.57
C ALA A 258 9.66 -4.39 3.03
N PHE A 259 10.80 -3.86 3.43
CA PHE A 259 11.32 -3.94 4.80
C PHE A 259 10.31 -3.41 5.84
N PHE A 260 9.72 -2.23 5.61
CA PHE A 260 8.74 -1.64 6.53
C PHE A 260 7.36 -2.30 6.50
N ASN A 261 7.06 -3.10 5.48
CA ASN A 261 5.76 -3.75 5.32
C ASN A 261 5.84 -5.29 5.45
N LYS A 262 6.95 -5.81 6.01
CA LYS A 262 7.15 -7.24 6.22
C LYS A 262 6.23 -7.80 7.30
N GLU A 263 6.09 -7.09 8.41
CA GLU A 263 5.26 -7.47 9.57
C GLU A 263 4.24 -6.34 9.85
N PRO A 264 3.18 -6.22 9.03
CA PRO A 264 2.19 -5.13 9.10
C PRO A 264 1.45 -5.08 10.44
N GLU A 265 1.53 -6.14 11.24
CA GLU A 265 1.00 -6.13 12.60
C GLU A 265 1.79 -5.23 13.55
N LEU A 266 3.11 -5.16 13.36
CA LEU A 266 4.06 -4.40 14.19
C LEU A 266 4.35 -3.04 13.59
N MET A 267 4.53 -2.95 12.28
CA MET A 267 4.95 -1.73 11.61
C MET A 267 4.46 -1.69 10.17
N ILE A 268 4.10 -0.50 9.69
CA ILE A 268 3.80 -0.26 8.28
C ILE A 268 4.53 0.97 7.76
N GLY A 269 4.81 0.98 6.45
CA GLY A 269 5.44 2.08 5.75
C GLY A 269 4.62 2.57 4.56
N LEU A 270 4.51 3.88 4.41
CA LEU A 270 3.99 4.56 3.22
C LEU A 270 5.13 5.26 2.48
N LEU A 271 5.50 4.73 1.32
CA LEU A 271 6.46 5.36 0.43
C LEU A 271 5.87 6.59 -0.29
N VAL A 272 6.60 7.70 -0.24
CA VAL A 272 6.36 8.92 -1.03
C VAL A 272 7.60 9.17 -1.88
N GLU A 273 7.52 8.81 -3.15
CA GLU A 273 8.60 9.04 -4.13
C GLU A 273 8.59 10.50 -4.58
N ARG A 274 9.76 11.13 -4.66
CA ARG A 274 9.89 12.48 -5.26
C ARG A 274 9.55 12.38 -6.74
N ALA A 275 8.75 13.32 -7.24
CA ALA A 275 8.45 13.39 -8.66
C ALA A 275 9.75 13.64 -9.44
N LYS A 276 9.99 12.87 -10.51
CA LYS A 276 11.09 13.15 -11.42
C LYS A 276 10.77 14.46 -12.16
N SER A 277 11.62 15.47 -11.98
CA SER A 277 11.66 16.68 -12.81
C SER A 277 12.03 16.36 -14.24
#